data_AF-A0A6D2IHG2-F1
#
_entry.id   AF-A0A6D2IHG2-F1
#
_cell.length_a   1.000
_cell.length_b   1.000
_cell.length_c   1.000
_cell.angle_alpha   90.00
_cell.angle_beta   90.00
_cell.angle_gamma   90.00
#
_symmetry.space_group_name_H-M   'P 1'
#
loop_
_entity.id
_entity.type
_entity.pdbx_description
1 polymer ?
#
loop_
_entity_poly.entity_id
_entity_poly.type
_entity_poly.pdbx_seq_one_letter_code
_entity_poly.pdbx_strand_id
1 'polypeptide(L)'
;MDRGYVATGVNCYMKQYGVTEKEAIRELTKIVTEADKILNEEFLSNISVPRKVWKAAMDIARTVNISYNGHDEYTNPDGKIKEYITSLFVNQISL
;
A
#
# COMPACT_ATOMS: atom_id res chain seq x y z
N MET A 1 8.62 -0.64 16.49
CA MET A 1 9.55 -0.79 15.34
C MET A 1 10.57 -1.86 15.70
N ASP A 2 10.14 -3.13 15.78
CA ASP A 2 10.86 -4.10 16.61
C ASP A 2 11.84 -4.97 15.81
N ARG A 3 11.88 -4.79 14.48
CA ARG A 3 12.77 -5.51 13.57
C ARG A 3 14.14 -4.87 13.37
N GLY A 4 14.44 -3.76 14.05
CA GLY A 4 15.74 -3.07 13.93
C GLY A 4 15.96 -2.30 12.62
N TYR A 5 14.91 -2.08 11.82
CA TYR A 5 15.02 -1.25 10.61
C TYR A 5 15.17 0.23 10.99
N VAL A 6 16.39 0.75 10.85
CA VAL A 6 16.69 2.14 11.22
C VAL A 6 16.34 3.12 10.09
N ALA A 7 16.43 2.72 8.82
CA ALA A 7 16.25 3.58 7.65
C ALA A 7 14.90 3.39 6.95
N THR A 8 13.79 3.63 7.66
CA THR A 8 12.44 3.67 7.06
C THR A 8 12.10 5.09 6.59
N GLY A 9 11.15 5.22 5.66
CA GLY A 9 10.64 6.54 5.24
C GLY A 9 10.13 7.36 6.42
N VAL A 10 9.46 6.72 7.38
CA VAL A 10 8.99 7.35 8.63
C VAL A 10 10.17 7.87 9.46
N ASN A 11 11.19 7.04 9.71
CA ASN A 11 12.38 7.45 10.48
C ASN A 11 13.15 8.59 9.81
N CYS A 12 13.32 8.51 8.49
CA CYS A 12 13.96 9.56 7.71
C CYS A 12 13.18 10.88 7.82
N TYR A 13 11.84 10.83 7.70
CA TYR A 13 10.99 12.01 7.82
C TYR A 13 11.04 12.61 9.24
N MET A 14 10.93 11.79 10.28
CA MET A 14 11.07 12.22 11.67
C MET A 14 12.43 12.89 11.92
N LYS A 15 13.51 12.27 11.44
CA LYS A 15 14.87 12.82 11.60
C LYS A 15 15.06 14.13 10.83
N GLN A 16 14.50 14.24 9.64
CA GLN A 16 14.64 15.43 8.79
C GLN A 16 13.87 16.62 9.34
N TYR A 17 12.65 16.41 9.85
CA TYR A 17 11.75 17.49 10.25
C TYR A 17 11.59 17.64 11.78
N GLY A 18 12.19 16.76 12.58
CA GLY A 18 12.12 16.81 14.05
C GLY A 18 10.71 16.54 14.60
N VAL A 19 9.89 15.80 13.87
CA VAL A 19 8.47 15.54 14.20
C VAL A 19 8.26 14.18 14.87
N THR A 20 7.09 14.00 15.47
CA THR A 20 6.68 12.70 16.04
C THR A 20 6.37 11.68 14.94
N GLU A 21 6.39 10.39 15.31
CA GLU A 21 6.02 9.30 14.38
C GLU A 21 4.61 9.49 13.82
N LYS A 22 3.64 9.88 14.66
CA LYS A 22 2.26 10.12 14.24
C LYS A 22 2.15 11.25 13.20
N GLU A 23 2.91 12.32 13.38
CA GLU A 23 2.97 13.43 12.43
C GLU A 23 3.64 13.00 11.12
N ALA A 24 4.75 12.27 11.19
CA ALA A 24 5.43 11.73 10.02
C ALA A 24 4.51 10.80 9.21
N ILE A 25 3.83 9.86 9.86
CA ILE A 25 2.85 8.98 9.21
C ILE A 25 1.75 9.80 8.55
N ARG A 26 1.17 10.80 9.26
CA ARG A 26 0.12 11.65 8.71
C ARG A 26 0.56 12.38 7.44
N GLU A 27 1.76 12.98 7.43
CA GLU A 27 2.26 13.69 6.25
C GLU A 27 2.59 12.72 5.10
N LEU A 28 3.19 11.56 5.39
CA LEU A 28 3.44 10.53 4.38
C LEU A 28 2.15 9.97 3.77
N THR A 29 1.10 9.79 4.58
CA THR A 29 -0.22 9.37 4.09
C THR A 29 -0.83 10.39 3.13
N LYS A 30 -0.60 11.70 3.33
CA LYS A 30 -1.06 12.71 2.35
C LYS A 30 -0.36 12.57 1.02
N ILE A 31 0.94 12.29 1.02
CA ILE A 31 1.73 12.05 -0.20
C ILE A 31 1.18 10.83 -0.95
N VAL A 32 0.92 9.73 -0.24
CA VAL A 32 0.31 8.53 -0.83
C VAL A 32 -1.07 8.83 -1.39
N THR A 33 -1.92 9.53 -0.64
CA THR A 33 -3.28 9.90 -1.07
C THR A 33 -3.26 10.75 -2.34
N GLU A 34 -2.29 11.67 -2.47
CA GLU A 34 -2.15 12.49 -3.67
C GLU A 34 -1.65 11.66 -4.86
N ALA A 35 -0.69 10.76 -4.64
CA ALA A 35 -0.23 9.83 -5.67
C ALA A 35 -1.37 8.92 -6.18
N ASP A 36 -2.26 8.46 -5.29
CA ASP A 36 -3.42 7.66 -5.66
C ASP A 36 -4.41 8.44 -6.54
N LYS A 37 -4.59 9.75 -6.33
CA LYS A 37 -5.40 10.59 -7.21
C LYS A 37 -4.79 10.71 -8.61
N ILE A 38 -3.47 10.98 -8.67
CA ILE A 38 -2.74 11.07 -9.94
C ILE A 38 -2.85 9.75 -10.71
N LEU A 39 -2.69 8.61 -10.03
CA LEU A 39 -2.85 7.28 -10.64
C LEU A 39 -4.26 7.09 -11.21
N ASN A 40 -5.31 7.52 -10.51
CA ASN A 40 -6.68 7.44 -11.00
C ASN A 40 -6.92 8.35 -12.21
N GLU A 41 -6.40 9.58 -12.19
CA GLU A 41 -6.52 10.53 -13.31
C GLU A 41 -5.81 10.03 -14.56
N GLU A 42 -4.58 9.54 -14.42
CA GLU A 42 -3.81 8.91 -15.51
C GLU A 42 -4.48 7.65 -16.01
N PHE A 43 -4.99 6.81 -15.10
CA PHE A 43 -5.74 5.63 -15.47
C PHE A 43 -6.98 5.96 -16.29
N LEU A 44 -7.60 7.13 -16.15
CA LEU A 44 -8.77 7.51 -16.93
C LEU A 44 -8.42 8.26 -18.22
N SER A 45 -7.43 9.15 -18.18
CA SER A 45 -7.13 10.09 -19.26
C SER A 45 -6.07 9.58 -20.25
N ASN A 46 -5.14 8.74 -19.80
CA ASN A 46 -3.99 8.37 -20.61
C ASN A 46 -4.32 7.27 -21.62
N ILE A 47 -4.16 7.57 -22.92
CA ILE A 47 -4.36 6.64 -24.05
C ILE A 47 -3.06 6.17 -24.70
N SER A 48 -1.92 6.70 -24.25
CA SER A 48 -0.60 6.39 -24.83
C SER A 48 -0.09 5.00 -24.44
N VAL A 49 -0.64 4.44 -23.36
CA VAL A 49 -0.26 3.13 -22.81
C VAL A 49 -1.46 2.18 -22.89
N PRO A 50 -1.28 0.90 -23.29
CA PRO A 50 -2.37 -0.06 -23.36
C PRO A 50 -3.08 -0.23 -22.01
N ARG A 51 -4.41 -0.36 -22.06
CA ARG A 51 -5.23 -0.40 -20.83
C ARG A 51 -4.92 -1.56 -19.90
N LYS A 52 -4.42 -2.67 -20.46
CA LYS A 52 -3.94 -3.83 -19.68
C LYS A 52 -2.72 -3.51 -18.82
N VAL A 53 -1.79 -2.70 -19.31
CA VAL A 53 -0.59 -2.27 -18.58
C VAL A 53 -0.99 -1.36 -17.42
N TRP A 54 -1.86 -0.39 -17.70
CA TRP A 54 -2.46 0.48 -16.68
C TRP A 54 -3.21 -0.30 -15.60
N LYS A 55 -3.99 -1.32 -16.00
CA LYS A 55 -4.67 -2.20 -15.06
C LYS A 55 -3.69 -2.91 -14.13
N ALA A 56 -2.60 -3.46 -14.67
CA ALA A 56 -1.59 -4.12 -13.85
C ALA A 56 -0.94 -3.17 -12.83
N ALA A 57 -0.60 -1.94 -13.24
CA ALA A 57 -0.07 -0.92 -12.31
C ALA A 57 -1.08 -0.57 -11.19
N MET A 58 -2.35 -0.39 -11.55
CA MET A 58 -3.43 -0.14 -10.58
C MET A 58 -3.64 -1.31 -9.62
N ASP A 59 -3.58 -2.54 -10.12
CA ASP A 59 -3.73 -3.73 -9.30
C ASP A 59 -2.58 -3.84 -8.29
N ILE A 60 -1.34 -3.52 -8.68
CA ILE A 60 -0.18 -3.46 -7.76
C ILE A 60 -0.41 -2.42 -6.66
N ALA A 61 -0.80 -1.19 -7.01
CA ALA A 61 -1.08 -0.14 -6.02
C ALA A 61 -2.17 -0.57 -5.02
N ARG A 62 -3.24 -1.19 -5.50
CA ARG A 62 -4.30 -1.75 -4.64
C ARG A 62 -3.81 -2.87 -3.74
N THR A 63 -2.93 -3.75 -4.23
CA THR A 63 -2.34 -4.80 -3.40
C THR A 63 -1.48 -4.22 -2.30
N VAL A 64 -0.71 -3.16 -2.56
CA VAL A 64 0.06 -2.44 -1.52
C VAL A 64 -0.88 -1.88 -0.46
N ASN A 65 -1.99 -1.26 -0.87
CA ASN A 65 -2.98 -0.74 0.08
C ASN A 65 -3.59 -1.86 0.94
N ILE A 66 -3.96 -3.01 0.36
CA ILE A 66 -4.44 -4.18 1.14
C ILE A 66 -3.37 -4.68 2.11
N SER A 67 -2.11 -4.67 1.69
CA SER A 67 -0.99 -5.22 2.44
C SER A 67 -0.57 -4.35 3.64
N TYR A 68 -0.81 -3.04 3.59
CA TYR A 68 -0.28 -2.07 4.56
C TYR A 68 -1.32 -1.08 5.09
N ASN A 69 -2.61 -1.44 5.06
CA ASN A 69 -3.69 -0.59 5.57
C ASN A 69 -3.72 -0.60 7.11
N GLY A 70 -2.92 0.28 7.73
CA GLY A 70 -2.92 0.50 9.19
C GLY A 70 -2.08 -0.51 9.99
N HIS A 71 -1.77 -1.67 9.44
CA HIS A 71 -0.85 -2.66 9.98
C HIS A 71 -0.16 -3.43 8.85
N ASP A 72 0.98 -4.06 9.15
CA ASP A 72 1.66 -4.96 8.22
C ASP A 72 0.87 -6.27 8.08
N GLU A 73 0.10 -6.41 7.01
CA GLU A 73 -0.61 -7.66 6.70
C GLU A 73 0.25 -8.64 5.92
N TYR A 74 1.32 -8.17 5.29
CA TYR A 74 2.06 -8.95 4.31
C TYR A 74 3.11 -9.83 4.96
N THR A 75 3.89 -9.30 5.91
CA THR A 75 4.98 -10.05 6.55
C THR A 75 4.70 -10.44 8.00
N ASN A 76 3.60 -9.96 8.56
CA ASN A 76 3.14 -10.39 9.88
C ASN A 76 2.48 -11.78 9.77
N PRO A 77 2.97 -12.80 10.50
CA PRO A 77 2.33 -14.13 10.50
C PRO A 77 0.89 -14.12 11.02
N ASP A 78 0.54 -13.15 11.87
CA ASP A 78 -0.80 -12.96 12.41
C ASP A 78 -1.67 -12.03 11.53
N GLY A 79 -1.17 -11.63 10.36
CA GLY A 79 -1.90 -10.80 9.41
C GLY A 79 -2.98 -11.56 8.64
N LYS A 80 -3.95 -10.83 8.07
CA LYS A 80 -5.11 -11.38 7.35
C LYS A 80 -4.80 -11.88 5.95
N ILE A 81 -3.60 -11.64 5.42
CA ILE A 81 -3.29 -12.00 4.03
C ILE A 81 -3.43 -13.50 3.77
N LYS A 82 -3.13 -14.34 4.78
CA LYS A 82 -3.31 -15.79 4.72
C LYS A 82 -4.78 -16.17 4.58
N GLU A 83 -5.67 -15.47 5.28
CA GLU A 83 -7.13 -15.66 5.17
C GLU A 83 -7.61 -15.30 3.77
N TYR A 84 -7.15 -14.17 3.22
CA TYR A 84 -7.49 -13.75 1.85
C TYR A 84 -7.00 -14.76 0.80
N ILE A 85 -5.77 -15.25 0.92
CA ILE A 85 -5.23 -16.26 0.01
C ILE A 85 -6.07 -17.53 0.07
N THR A 86 -6.40 -17.99 1.28
CA THR A 86 -7.20 -19.21 1.47
C THR A 86 -8.60 -19.03 0.89
N SER A 87 -9.25 -17.89 1.12
CA SER A 87 -10.57 -17.60 0.58
C SER A 87 -10.60 -17.45 -0.95
N LEU A 88 -9.56 -16.88 -1.55
CA LEU A 88 -9.55 -16.57 -2.99
C LEU A 88 -9.07 -17.75 -3.84
N PHE A 89 -8.15 -18.57 -3.31
CA PHE A 89 -7.43 -19.56 -4.10
C PHE A 89 -7.55 -21.01 -3.60
N VAL A 90 -8.09 -21.24 -2.40
CA VAL A 90 -8.20 -22.59 -1.82
C VAL A 90 -9.66 -22.99 -1.64
N ASN A 91 -10.45 -22.12 -1.01
CA ASN A 91 -11.84 -22.41 -0.71
C ASN A 91 -12.72 -22.09 -1.91
N GLN A 92 -13.54 -23.06 -2.34
CA GLN A 92 -14.58 -22.82 -3.33
C GLN A 92 -15.77 -22.12 -2.68
N ILE A 93 -16.41 -21.23 -3.44
CA ILE A 93 -17.69 -20.65 -3.06
C ILE A 93 -18.75 -21.76 -3.19
N SER A 94 -19.39 -22.12 -2.08
CA SER A 94 -20.57 -22.99 -2.12
C SER A 94 -21.76 -22.21 -2.68
N LEU A 95 -22.41 -22.77 -3.70
CA LEU A 95 -23.65 -22.25 -4.29
C LEU A 95 -24.87 -22.66 -3.46
#